data_AF-A0A651D5H3-F1
#
_entry.id   AF-A0A651D5H3-F1
#
_cell.length_a   1.000
_cell.length_b   1.000
_cell.length_c   1.000
_cell.angle_alpha   90.00
_cell.angle_beta   90.00
_cell.angle_gamma   90.00
#
_symmetry.space_group_name_H-M   'P 1'
#
loop_
_entity.id
_entity.type
_entity.pdbx_description
1 polymer ?
#
loop_
_entity_poly.entity_id
_entity_poly.type
_entity_poly.pdbx_seq_one_letter_code
_entity_poly.pdbx_strand_id
1 'polypeptide(L)'
;MTDAALPTLKEADALRADIYRLLATLLRQVPDGDLLDWLSELDIEQDGSRLAECWKALSEAAAGIEESVGIEQLQRAHFRLLVGVIQSEVVPYASWYRNGELMEAALVALRQDLRALGFERSEHTRDPEDHLAALCEVMAMLIDVESPEQAYFFNQHIAPWAVDCCADLGQVDTAFYAALGQLGGAFIESEQARLSVDAGQAPVRIVEL
;
A
#
# COMPACT_ATOMS: atom_id res chain seq x y z
N MET A 1 7.42 -33.66 -3.11
CA MET A 1 6.58 -33.19 -4.22
C MET A 1 5.24 -32.80 -3.63
N THR A 2 5.20 -31.64 -3.00
CA THR A 2 3.96 -31.00 -2.58
C THR A 2 3.38 -30.33 -3.82
N ASP A 3 2.25 -30.84 -4.27
CA ASP A 3 1.41 -30.21 -5.29
C ASP A 3 0.82 -28.95 -4.65
N ALA A 4 1.52 -27.83 -4.79
CA ALA A 4 0.97 -26.53 -4.39
C ALA A 4 -0.14 -26.20 -5.38
N ALA A 5 -1.37 -26.59 -5.04
CA ALA A 5 -2.55 -26.19 -5.79
C ALA A 5 -2.54 -24.66 -5.90
N LEU A 6 -2.67 -24.16 -7.13
CA LEU A 6 -2.77 -22.72 -7.39
C LEU A 6 -3.89 -22.13 -6.52
N PRO A 7 -3.65 -21.02 -5.81
CA PRO A 7 -4.65 -20.43 -4.93
C PRO A 7 -5.92 -20.12 -5.73
N THR A 8 -7.07 -20.34 -5.11
CA THR A 8 -8.35 -19.92 -5.69
C THR A 8 -8.38 -18.41 -5.82
N LEU A 9 -9.21 -17.88 -6.73
CA LEU A 9 -9.36 -16.43 -6.92
C LEU A 9 -9.69 -15.71 -5.59
N LYS A 10 -10.51 -16.34 -4.74
CA LYS A 10 -10.88 -15.81 -3.42
C LYS A 10 -9.72 -15.77 -2.43
N GLU A 11 -8.87 -16.80 -2.43
CA GLU A 11 -7.67 -16.81 -1.57
C GLU A 11 -6.64 -15.79 -2.05
N ALA A 12 -6.51 -15.61 -3.37
CA ALA A 12 -5.66 -14.57 -3.94
C ALA A 12 -6.15 -13.17 -3.57
N ASP A 13 -7.46 -12.91 -3.63
CA ASP A 13 -8.05 -11.64 -3.24
C ASP A 13 -7.94 -11.38 -1.73
N ALA A 14 -8.16 -12.39 -0.88
CA ALA A 14 -7.94 -12.26 0.56
C ALA A 14 -6.49 -11.85 0.88
N LEU A 15 -5.52 -12.51 0.24
CA LEU A 15 -4.11 -12.15 0.39
C LEU A 15 -3.83 -10.72 -0.08
N ARG A 16 -4.37 -10.29 -1.23
CA ARG A 16 -4.23 -8.91 -1.71
C ARG A 16 -4.76 -7.91 -0.68
N ALA A 17 -5.95 -8.15 -0.13
CA ALA A 17 -6.54 -7.28 0.89
C ALA A 17 -5.66 -7.20 2.14
N ASP A 18 -5.10 -8.32 2.60
CA ASP A 18 -4.19 -8.36 3.76
C ASP A 18 -2.90 -7.57 3.51
N ILE A 19 -2.32 -7.65 2.31
CA ILE A 19 -1.14 -6.86 1.94
C ILE A 19 -1.47 -5.36 1.97
N TYR A 20 -2.61 -4.94 1.41
CA TYR A 20 -3.05 -3.55 1.48
C TYR A 20 -3.23 -3.07 2.93
N ARG A 21 -3.81 -3.88 3.82
CA ARG A 21 -3.97 -3.54 5.24
C ARG A 21 -2.62 -3.42 5.95
N LEU A 22 -1.67 -4.31 5.65
CA LEU A 22 -0.32 -4.25 6.21
C LEU A 22 0.38 -2.95 5.79
N LEU A 23 0.35 -2.63 4.49
CA LEU A 23 0.93 -1.38 3.97
C LEU A 23 0.27 -0.16 4.63
N ALA A 24 -1.05 -0.13 4.75
CA ALA A 24 -1.76 0.95 5.43
C ALA A 24 -1.29 1.11 6.88
N THR A 25 -1.18 0.01 7.61
CA THR A 25 -0.74 -0.01 9.00
C THR A 25 0.68 0.55 9.13
N LEU A 26 1.64 0.01 8.38
CA LEU A 26 3.05 0.41 8.47
C LEU A 26 3.32 1.84 7.98
N LEU A 27 2.46 2.39 7.12
CA LEU A 27 2.53 3.78 6.68
C LEU A 27 1.93 4.77 7.68
N ARG A 28 0.98 4.35 8.53
CA ARG A 28 0.32 5.23 9.52
C ARG A 28 0.96 5.20 10.89
N GLN A 29 1.56 4.07 11.23
CA GLN A 29 2.07 3.86 12.57
C GLN A 29 3.34 3.02 12.55
N VAL A 30 4.11 3.20 13.60
CA VAL A 30 5.27 2.37 13.91
C VAL A 30 4.75 0.96 14.23
N PRO A 31 5.34 -0.11 13.67
CA PRO A 31 4.99 -1.47 14.06
C PRO A 31 5.33 -1.69 15.54
N ASP A 32 4.47 -2.40 16.26
CA ASP A 32 4.76 -2.86 17.61
C ASP A 32 5.65 -4.11 17.59
N GLY A 33 6.07 -4.57 18.77
CA GLY A 33 6.91 -5.76 18.91
C GLY A 33 6.28 -6.99 18.29
N ASP A 34 4.99 -7.24 18.55
CA ASP A 34 4.26 -8.38 18.02
C ASP A 34 4.25 -8.39 16.47
N LEU A 35 4.04 -7.24 15.83
CA LEU A 35 4.08 -7.14 14.37
C LEU A 35 5.50 -7.32 13.82
N LEU A 36 6.52 -6.80 14.49
CA LEU A 36 7.92 -7.00 14.10
C LEU A 36 8.34 -8.46 14.21
N ASP A 37 7.97 -9.13 15.30
CA ASP A 37 8.23 -10.55 15.53
C ASP A 37 7.56 -11.38 14.43
N TRP A 38 6.28 -11.11 14.16
CA TRP A 38 5.56 -11.78 13.08
C TRP A 38 6.20 -11.55 11.70
N LEU A 39 6.62 -10.32 11.38
CA LEU A 39 7.32 -10.02 10.12
C LEU A 39 8.66 -10.77 10.02
N SER A 40 9.38 -10.89 11.14
CA SER A 40 10.68 -11.59 11.20
C SER A 40 10.57 -13.10 11.02
N GLU A 41 9.40 -13.68 11.30
CA GLU A 41 9.12 -15.12 11.22
C GLU A 41 8.48 -15.55 9.89
N LEU A 42 8.22 -14.63 8.97
CA LEU A 42 7.62 -14.93 7.68
C LEU A 42 8.48 -15.90 6.86
N ASP A 43 7.91 -17.08 6.54
CA ASP A 43 8.51 -18.02 5.60
C ASP A 43 8.09 -17.65 4.17
N ILE A 44 9.02 -17.05 3.42
CA ILE A 44 8.75 -16.49 2.10
C ILE A 44 9.43 -17.37 1.06
N GLU A 45 8.61 -18.15 0.34
CA GLU A 45 9.07 -18.92 -0.81
C GLU A 45 9.68 -17.99 -1.87
N GLN A 46 10.96 -18.19 -2.17
CA GLN A 46 11.67 -17.41 -3.17
C GLN A 46 11.43 -18.02 -4.56
N ASP A 47 10.41 -17.51 -5.24
CA ASP A 47 10.01 -17.92 -6.60
C ASP A 47 10.75 -17.17 -7.72
N GLY A 48 11.69 -16.29 -7.36
CA GLY A 48 12.46 -15.45 -8.28
C GLY A 48 11.71 -14.18 -8.71
N SER A 49 10.52 -13.90 -8.15
CA SER A 49 9.85 -12.63 -8.33
C SER A 49 10.48 -11.54 -7.46
N ARG A 50 10.48 -10.30 -7.98
CA ARG A 50 10.88 -9.11 -7.21
C ARG A 50 10.06 -8.97 -5.91
N LEU A 51 8.79 -9.35 -5.93
CA LEU A 51 7.92 -9.26 -4.77
C LEU A 51 8.40 -10.18 -3.63
N ALA A 52 8.78 -11.44 -3.94
CA ALA A 52 9.32 -12.37 -2.96
C ALA A 52 10.66 -11.90 -2.36
N GLU A 53 11.51 -11.27 -3.17
CA GLU A 53 12.78 -10.66 -2.72
C GLU A 53 12.51 -9.48 -1.76
N CYS A 54 11.57 -8.60 -2.09
CA CYS A 54 11.22 -7.46 -1.24
C CYS A 54 10.57 -7.90 0.09
N TRP A 55 9.75 -8.95 0.07
CA TRP A 55 9.22 -9.54 1.29
C TRP A 55 10.32 -10.06 2.21
N LYS A 56 11.31 -10.75 1.63
CA LYS A 56 12.45 -11.26 2.37
C LYS A 56 13.27 -10.11 2.98
N ALA A 57 13.52 -9.06 2.21
CA ALA A 57 14.21 -7.87 2.71
C ALA A 57 13.47 -7.19 3.87
N LEU A 58 12.14 -7.11 3.82
CA LEU A 58 11.35 -6.57 4.93
C LEU A 58 11.43 -7.47 6.18
N SER A 59 11.34 -8.79 6.00
CA SER A 59 11.45 -9.76 7.09
C SER A 59 12.84 -9.69 7.75
N GLU A 60 13.91 -9.65 6.97
CA GLU A 60 15.28 -9.47 7.47
C GLU A 60 15.47 -8.12 8.17
N ALA A 61 14.87 -7.05 7.64
CA ALA A 61 14.91 -5.73 8.25
C ALA A 61 14.16 -5.70 9.60
N ALA A 62 13.04 -6.41 9.72
CA ALA A 62 12.30 -6.57 10.97
C ALA A 62 13.10 -7.37 12.00
N ALA A 63 13.73 -8.48 11.59
CA ALA A 63 14.58 -9.32 12.43
C ALA A 63 15.80 -8.56 12.99
N GLY A 64 16.27 -7.53 12.27
CA GLY A 64 17.39 -6.68 12.69
C GLY A 64 17.04 -5.63 13.76
N ILE A 65 15.77 -5.52 14.17
CA ILE A 65 15.31 -4.49 15.10
C ILE A 65 15.39 -5.02 16.53
N GLU A 66 16.28 -4.44 17.34
CA GLU A 66 16.34 -4.73 18.76
C GLU A 66 15.10 -4.18 19.48
N GLU A 67 14.39 -5.03 20.24
CA GLU A 67 13.08 -4.72 20.84
C GLU A 67 13.04 -3.38 21.62
N SER A 68 14.02 -3.11 22.48
CA SER A 68 14.00 -1.88 23.29
C SER A 68 14.56 -0.64 22.58
N VAL A 69 15.68 -0.77 21.87
CA VAL A 69 16.41 0.37 21.28
C VAL A 69 15.94 0.66 19.86
N GLY A 70 15.58 -0.39 19.11
CA GLY A 70 15.10 -0.31 17.74
C GLY A 70 13.72 0.30 17.62
N ILE A 71 12.78 0.03 18.54
CA ILE A 71 11.45 0.65 18.49
C ILE A 71 11.52 2.17 18.68
N GLU A 72 12.33 2.67 19.62
CA GLU A 72 12.50 4.12 19.80
C GLU A 72 13.11 4.77 18.54
N GLN A 73 14.07 4.08 17.90
CA GLN A 73 14.66 4.54 16.64
C GLN A 73 13.63 4.55 15.51
N LEU A 74 12.80 3.51 15.40
CA LEU A 74 11.71 3.46 14.43
C LEU A 74 10.68 4.55 14.66
N GLN A 75 10.34 4.89 15.92
CA GLN A 75 9.44 6.00 16.23
C GLN A 75 10.00 7.34 15.74
N ARG A 76 11.28 7.59 16.00
CA ARG A 76 11.97 8.79 15.52
C ARG A 76 12.03 8.83 13.99
N ALA A 77 12.35 7.70 13.35
CA ALA A 77 12.38 7.57 11.90
C ALA A 77 11.00 7.78 11.30
N HIS A 78 9.95 7.14 11.82
CA HIS A 78 8.57 7.29 11.34
C HIS A 78 8.12 8.75 11.39
N PHE A 79 8.35 9.43 12.52
CA PHE A 79 8.00 10.83 12.66
C PHE A 79 8.73 11.71 11.64
N ARG A 80 10.04 11.48 11.47
CA ARG A 80 10.87 12.22 10.51
C ARG A 80 10.45 11.95 9.06
N LEU A 81 10.17 10.70 8.70
CA LEU A 81 9.98 10.27 7.32
C LEU A 81 8.55 10.49 6.83
N LEU A 82 7.53 10.26 7.66
CA LEU A 82 6.14 10.13 7.22
C LEU A 82 5.16 11.12 7.88
N VAL A 83 5.54 11.77 9.00
CA VAL A 83 4.63 12.66 9.76
C VAL A 83 5.05 14.14 9.69
N GLY A 84 6.35 14.44 9.64
CA GLY A 84 6.87 15.80 9.79
C GLY A 84 6.58 16.74 8.61
N VAL A 85 5.45 17.45 8.61
CA VAL A 85 4.94 18.32 7.52
C VAL A 85 5.94 19.36 6.94
N ILE A 86 7.00 19.74 7.65
CA ILE A 86 7.97 20.77 7.18
C ILE A 86 9.27 20.13 6.63
N GLN A 87 9.56 18.87 6.97
CA GLN A 87 10.84 18.21 6.67
C GLN A 87 10.70 16.70 6.38
N SER A 88 9.50 16.21 6.06
CA SER A 88 9.31 14.80 5.77
C SER A 88 10.03 14.46 4.48
N GLU A 89 10.96 13.50 4.57
CA GLU A 89 11.71 13.03 3.41
C GLU A 89 10.78 12.37 2.38
N VAL A 90 9.63 11.87 2.83
CA VAL A 90 8.55 11.33 1.99
C VAL A 90 7.24 12.02 2.35
N VAL A 91 6.46 12.41 1.34
CA VAL A 91 5.16 13.10 1.53
C VAL A 91 4.07 12.22 0.93
N PRO A 92 3.55 11.21 1.65
CA PRO A 92 2.77 10.10 1.08
C PRO A 92 1.33 10.49 0.71
N TYR A 93 1.15 11.56 -0.05
CA TYR A 93 -0.12 12.16 -0.43
C TYR A 93 -0.23 12.27 -1.95
N ALA A 94 -1.36 11.84 -2.50
CA ALA A 94 -1.59 11.87 -3.94
C ALA A 94 -1.47 13.28 -4.52
N SER A 95 -1.99 14.30 -3.83
CA SER A 95 -1.94 15.67 -4.36
C SER A 95 -0.50 16.20 -4.45
N TRP A 96 0.38 15.82 -3.52
CA TRP A 96 1.79 16.17 -3.55
C TRP A 96 2.50 15.56 -4.76
N TYR A 97 2.41 14.24 -4.94
CA TYR A 97 3.11 13.57 -6.04
C TYR A 97 2.54 13.93 -7.41
N ARG A 98 1.24 14.26 -7.50
CA ARG A 98 0.60 14.60 -8.78
C ARG A 98 0.77 16.06 -9.19
N ASN A 99 0.70 16.98 -8.24
CA ASN A 99 0.65 18.41 -8.52
C ASN A 99 1.74 19.24 -7.82
N GLY A 100 2.46 18.66 -6.85
CA GLY A 100 3.44 19.39 -6.02
C GLY A 100 2.82 20.21 -4.89
N GLU A 101 1.50 20.14 -4.69
CA GLU A 101 0.78 20.95 -3.69
C GLU A 101 -0.20 20.06 -2.90
N LEU A 102 -0.27 20.27 -1.58
CA LEU A 102 -1.16 19.51 -0.70
C LEU A 102 -2.61 19.98 -0.80
N MET A 103 -3.56 19.03 -0.71
CA MET A 103 -5.00 19.29 -0.60
C MET A 103 -5.66 19.93 -1.83
N GLU A 104 -5.29 19.49 -3.02
CA GLU A 104 -5.72 20.10 -4.28
C GLU A 104 -6.77 19.29 -5.08
N ALA A 105 -6.87 19.55 -6.39
CA ALA A 105 -7.82 18.93 -7.32
C ALA A 105 -7.84 17.40 -7.26
N ALA A 106 -6.69 16.74 -7.04
CA ALA A 106 -6.62 15.29 -6.86
C ALA A 106 -7.45 14.81 -5.67
N LEU A 107 -7.38 15.51 -4.53
CA LEU A 107 -8.17 15.20 -3.34
C LEU A 107 -9.67 15.49 -3.54
N VAL A 108 -10.01 16.53 -4.32
CA VAL A 108 -11.41 16.81 -4.67
C VAL A 108 -12.02 15.69 -5.50
N ALA A 109 -11.30 15.22 -6.53
CA ALA A 109 -11.74 14.09 -7.35
C ALA A 109 -11.88 12.81 -6.52
N LEU A 110 -10.89 12.51 -5.67
CA LEU A 110 -10.93 11.37 -4.76
C LEU A 110 -12.18 11.41 -3.85
N ARG A 111 -12.49 12.56 -3.25
CA ARG A 111 -13.68 12.69 -2.38
C ARG A 111 -14.99 12.47 -3.12
N GLN A 112 -15.07 12.81 -4.40
CA GLN A 112 -16.26 12.55 -5.20
C GLN A 112 -16.44 11.05 -5.41
N ASP A 113 -15.37 10.36 -5.78
CA ASP A 113 -15.40 8.91 -6.02
C ASP A 113 -15.64 8.13 -4.73
N LEU A 114 -14.99 8.50 -3.62
CA LEU A 114 -15.23 7.87 -2.31
C LEU A 114 -16.70 7.97 -1.89
N ARG A 115 -17.33 9.13 -2.07
CA ARG A 115 -18.77 9.28 -1.80
C ARG A 115 -19.63 8.43 -2.70
N ALA A 116 -19.28 8.32 -3.98
CA ALA A 116 -20.02 7.48 -4.94
C ALA A 116 -19.91 5.99 -4.58
N LEU A 117 -18.78 5.58 -4.03
CA LEU A 117 -18.51 4.24 -3.51
C LEU A 117 -19.08 3.98 -2.10
N GLY A 118 -19.64 5.01 -1.44
CA GLY A 118 -20.22 4.89 -0.10
C GLY A 118 -19.22 4.97 1.05
N PHE A 119 -17.98 5.43 0.81
CA PHE A 119 -17.00 5.68 1.85
C PHE A 119 -17.21 7.04 2.50
N GLU A 120 -17.08 7.06 3.82
CA GLU A 120 -17.11 8.26 4.64
C GLU A 120 -15.77 8.45 5.36
N ARG A 121 -15.43 9.71 5.63
CA ARG A 121 -14.21 10.03 6.35
C ARG A 121 -14.34 9.63 7.81
N SER A 122 -13.37 8.89 8.33
CA SER A 122 -13.24 8.65 9.77
C SER A 122 -12.95 9.95 10.53
N GLU A 123 -13.69 10.20 11.62
CA GLU A 123 -13.46 11.33 12.52
C GLU A 123 -12.16 11.18 13.35
N HIS A 124 -11.60 9.98 13.40
CA HIS A 124 -10.42 9.66 14.21
C HIS A 124 -9.10 9.92 13.47
N THR A 125 -9.12 10.05 12.14
CA THR A 125 -7.92 10.24 11.32
C THR A 125 -7.76 11.70 10.91
N ARG A 126 -6.59 12.27 11.24
CA ARG A 126 -6.26 13.67 10.92
C ARG A 126 -5.77 13.84 9.49
N ASP A 127 -5.16 12.82 8.92
CA ASP A 127 -4.65 12.85 7.56
C ASP A 127 -5.81 12.99 6.55
N PRO A 128 -5.62 13.75 5.46
CA PRO A 128 -6.56 13.76 4.35
C PRO A 128 -6.68 12.39 3.68
N GLU A 129 -7.77 12.21 2.96
CA GLU A 129 -8.18 10.95 2.34
C GLU A 129 -7.22 10.50 1.22
N ASP A 130 -6.38 11.39 0.70
CA ASP A 130 -5.39 11.10 -0.36
C ASP A 130 -4.05 10.60 0.17
N HIS A 131 -3.94 10.36 1.48
CA HIS A 131 -2.79 9.66 2.07
C HIS A 131 -2.72 8.21 1.53
N LEU A 132 -1.54 7.71 1.16
CA LEU A 132 -1.37 6.38 0.56
C LEU A 132 -2.00 5.27 1.41
N ALA A 133 -1.78 5.30 2.73
CA ALA A 133 -2.43 4.37 3.65
C ALA A 133 -3.97 4.37 3.60
N ALA A 134 -4.60 5.55 3.42
CA ALA A 134 -6.05 5.64 3.30
C ALA A 134 -6.54 4.98 2.00
N LEU A 135 -5.80 5.16 0.91
CA LEU A 135 -6.11 4.52 -0.36
C LEU A 135 -5.91 3.00 -0.29
N CYS A 136 -4.89 2.53 0.44
CA CYS A 136 -4.69 1.10 0.71
C CYS A 136 -5.87 0.51 1.51
N GLU A 137 -6.35 1.20 2.55
CA GLU A 137 -7.55 0.78 3.30
C GLU A 137 -8.78 0.68 2.41
N VAL A 138 -9.00 1.68 1.54
CA VAL A 138 -10.10 1.66 0.57
C VAL A 138 -9.98 0.48 -0.38
N MET A 139 -8.79 0.20 -0.91
CA MET A 139 -8.58 -0.98 -1.76
C MET A 139 -8.87 -2.29 -1.04
N ALA A 140 -8.40 -2.46 0.20
CA ALA A 140 -8.71 -3.66 0.99
C ALA A 140 -10.23 -3.84 1.16
N MET A 141 -10.96 -2.76 1.47
CA MET A 141 -12.42 -2.78 1.60
C MET A 141 -13.12 -3.10 0.28
N LEU A 142 -12.65 -2.56 -0.85
CA LEU A 142 -13.20 -2.86 -2.18
C LEU A 142 -12.97 -4.34 -2.56
N ILE A 143 -11.82 -4.90 -2.19
CA ILE A 143 -11.51 -6.33 -2.43
C ILE A 143 -12.42 -7.23 -1.58
N ASP A 144 -12.61 -6.92 -0.30
CA ASP A 144 -13.46 -7.72 0.61
C ASP A 144 -14.90 -7.89 0.12
N VAL A 145 -15.44 -6.82 -0.49
CA VAL A 145 -16.81 -6.81 -1.02
C VAL A 145 -16.89 -7.26 -2.49
N GLU A 146 -15.78 -7.77 -3.04
CA GLU A 146 -15.66 -8.19 -4.45
C GLU A 146 -16.12 -7.08 -5.42
N SER A 147 -15.84 -5.81 -5.11
CA SER A 147 -16.34 -4.66 -5.87
C SER A 147 -15.72 -4.63 -7.28
N PRO A 148 -16.51 -4.40 -8.35
CA PRO A 148 -16.00 -4.23 -9.71
C PRO A 148 -15.24 -2.91 -9.91
N GLU A 149 -15.33 -1.97 -8.96
CA GLU A 149 -14.68 -0.66 -9.02
C GLU A 149 -13.20 -0.69 -8.61
N GLN A 150 -12.67 -1.83 -8.14
CA GLN A 150 -11.26 -2.01 -7.76
C GLN A 150 -10.29 -1.47 -8.83
N ALA A 151 -10.43 -1.92 -10.08
CA ALA A 151 -9.54 -1.54 -11.18
C ALA A 151 -9.65 -0.04 -11.50
N TYR A 152 -10.85 0.52 -11.45
CA TYR A 152 -11.05 1.96 -11.67
C TYR A 152 -10.38 2.78 -10.56
N PHE A 153 -10.67 2.45 -9.30
CA PHE A 153 -10.14 3.17 -8.14
C PHE A 153 -8.62 3.13 -8.11
N PHE A 154 -8.02 1.95 -8.29
CA PHE A 154 -6.57 1.78 -8.33
C PHE A 154 -5.92 2.63 -9.43
N ASN A 155 -6.40 2.53 -10.67
CA ASN A 155 -5.82 3.24 -11.80
C ASN A 155 -5.97 4.77 -11.70
N GLN A 156 -7.06 5.24 -11.10
CA GLN A 156 -7.34 6.67 -10.97
C GLN A 156 -6.61 7.32 -9.79
N HIS A 157 -6.53 6.61 -8.66
CA HIS A 157 -6.14 7.20 -7.36
C HIS A 157 -4.83 6.68 -6.79
N ILE A 158 -4.31 5.53 -7.23
CA ILE A 158 -3.09 4.93 -6.67
C ILE A 158 -1.97 4.83 -7.71
N ALA A 159 -2.22 4.12 -8.81
CA ALA A 159 -1.24 3.84 -9.85
C ALA A 159 -0.45 5.05 -10.38
N PRO A 160 -1.05 6.26 -10.55
CA PRO A 160 -0.34 7.39 -11.15
C PRO A 160 0.84 7.93 -10.34
N TRP A 161 1.01 7.54 -9.08
CA TRP A 161 1.98 8.16 -8.19
C TRP A 161 2.53 7.25 -7.08
N ALA A 162 1.83 6.17 -6.73
CA ALA A 162 2.20 5.35 -5.58
C ALA A 162 3.57 4.67 -5.76
N VAL A 163 3.96 4.32 -7.00
CA VAL A 163 5.29 3.76 -7.29
C VAL A 163 6.40 4.77 -6.97
N ASP A 164 6.23 6.03 -7.36
CA ASP A 164 7.21 7.09 -7.07
C ASP A 164 7.30 7.36 -5.55
N CYS A 165 6.16 7.39 -4.87
CA CYS A 165 6.13 7.49 -3.40
C CYS A 165 6.87 6.33 -2.71
N CYS A 166 6.68 5.11 -3.20
CA CYS A 166 7.37 3.93 -2.69
C CYS A 166 8.87 3.96 -3.04
N ALA A 167 9.24 4.52 -4.19
CA ALA A 167 10.63 4.68 -4.59
C ALA A 167 11.38 5.69 -3.73
N ASP A 168 10.75 6.80 -3.34
CA ASP A 168 11.31 7.75 -2.37
C ASP A 168 11.48 7.10 -1.01
N LEU A 169 10.45 6.39 -0.53
CA LEU A 169 10.53 5.63 0.72
C LEU A 169 11.62 4.54 0.68
N GLY A 170 11.84 3.93 -0.48
CA GLY A 170 12.86 2.92 -0.71
C GLY A 170 14.31 3.43 -0.65
N GLN A 171 14.51 4.76 -0.66
CA GLN A 171 15.83 5.42 -0.64
C GLN A 171 16.21 5.99 0.73
N VAL A 172 15.33 5.88 1.73
CA VAL A 172 15.59 6.40 3.08
C VAL A 172 16.69 5.62 3.79
N ASP A 173 17.31 6.25 4.79
CA ASP A 173 18.42 5.68 5.56
C ASP A 173 18.01 4.57 6.55
N THR A 174 16.72 4.44 6.83
CA THR A 174 16.18 3.51 7.81
C THR A 174 15.81 2.21 7.12
N ALA A 175 16.61 1.15 7.32
CA ALA A 175 16.51 -0.12 6.59
C ALA A 175 15.08 -0.71 6.54
N PHE A 176 14.34 -0.65 7.65
CA PHE A 176 12.95 -1.11 7.70
C PHE A 176 12.03 -0.34 6.75
N TYR A 177 12.10 1.00 6.76
CA TYR A 177 11.29 1.84 5.86
C TYR A 177 11.75 1.74 4.41
N ALA A 178 13.06 1.62 4.16
CA ALA A 178 13.57 1.36 2.82
C ALA A 178 13.03 0.03 2.26
N ALA A 179 13.03 -1.04 3.06
CA ALA A 179 12.44 -2.32 2.69
C ALA A 179 10.92 -2.22 2.48
N LEU A 180 10.21 -1.47 3.33
CA LEU A 180 8.78 -1.19 3.17
C LEU A 180 8.49 -0.47 1.84
N GLY A 181 9.28 0.55 1.47
CA GLY A 181 9.14 1.23 0.20
C GLY A 181 9.38 0.31 -1.00
N GLN A 182 10.41 -0.55 -0.92
CA GLN A 182 10.68 -1.53 -1.98
C GLN A 182 9.54 -2.55 -2.13
N LEU A 183 9.02 -3.08 -1.02
CA LEU A 183 7.87 -3.98 -1.01
C LEU A 183 6.62 -3.30 -1.57
N GLY A 184 6.31 -2.09 -1.10
CA GLY A 184 5.18 -1.31 -1.59
C GLY A 184 5.26 -1.09 -3.09
N GLY A 185 6.42 -0.68 -3.61
CA GLY A 185 6.62 -0.48 -5.05
C GLY A 185 6.43 -1.76 -5.86
N ALA A 186 7.04 -2.87 -5.43
CA ALA A 186 6.88 -4.16 -6.09
C ALA A 186 5.43 -4.66 -6.08
N PHE A 187 4.71 -4.44 -4.98
CA PHE A 187 3.30 -4.81 -4.86
C PHE A 187 2.40 -3.96 -5.77
N ILE A 188 2.57 -2.63 -5.79
CA ILE A 188 1.80 -1.74 -6.66
C ILE A 188 2.02 -2.08 -8.15
N GLU A 189 3.24 -2.40 -8.56
CA GLU A 189 3.50 -2.86 -9.93
C GLU A 189 2.79 -4.19 -10.25
N SER A 190 2.80 -5.14 -9.30
CA SER A 190 2.08 -6.42 -9.44
C SER A 190 0.58 -6.19 -9.56
N GLU A 191 0.01 -5.30 -8.74
CA GLU A 191 -1.40 -4.93 -8.77
C GLU A 191 -1.79 -4.23 -10.07
N GLN A 192 -0.93 -3.35 -10.59
CA GLN A 192 -1.15 -2.70 -11.88
C GLN A 192 -1.19 -3.73 -13.02
N ALA A 193 -0.28 -4.71 -13.01
CA ALA A 193 -0.28 -5.78 -14.00
C ALA A 193 -1.56 -6.63 -13.91
N ARG A 194 -2.01 -6.97 -12.70
CA ARG A 194 -3.24 -7.74 -12.45
C ARG A 194 -4.49 -6.99 -12.93
N LEU A 195 -4.69 -5.76 -12.45
CA LEU A 195 -5.92 -4.99 -12.72
C LEU A 195 -6.00 -4.47 -14.15
N SER A 196 -4.88 -4.37 -14.87
CA SER A 196 -4.87 -4.07 -16.31
C SER A 196 -5.44 -5.22 -17.16
N VAL A 197 -5.23 -6.47 -16.74
CA VAL A 197 -5.77 -7.65 -17.41
C VAL A 197 -7.29 -7.75 -17.21
N ASP A 198 -7.77 -7.48 -15.99
CA ASP A 198 -9.20 -7.51 -15.67
C ASP A 198 -9.99 -6.40 -16.38
N ALA A 199 -9.42 -5.19 -16.51
CA ALA A 199 -10.04 -4.10 -17.25
C ALA A 199 -10.26 -4.43 -18.75
N GLY A 200 -9.42 -5.28 -19.32
CA GLY A 200 -9.56 -5.78 -20.69
C GLY A 200 -10.65 -6.85 -20.87
N GLN A 201 -11.17 -7.42 -19.78
CA GLN A 201 -12.21 -8.46 -19.79
C GLN A 201 -13.62 -7.92 -19.45
N ALA A 202 -13.76 -6.63 -19.14
CA ALA A 202 -15.06 -6.03 -18.90
C ALA A 202 -15.94 -6.13 -20.17
N PRO A 203 -17.16 -6.71 -20.09
CA PRO A 203 -18.00 -6.91 -21.27
C PRO A 203 -18.41 -5.57 -21.86
N VAL A 204 -18.03 -5.33 -23.13
CA VAL A 204 -18.51 -4.20 -23.92
C VAL A 204 -20.03 -4.31 -24.04
N ARG A 205 -20.77 -3.48 -23.31
CA ARG A 205 -22.21 -3.32 -23.52
C ARG A 205 -22.40 -2.50 -24.79
N ILE A 206 -22.68 -3.16 -25.90
CA ILE A 206 -23.25 -2.51 -27.08
C ILE A 206 -24.65 -2.07 -26.68
N VAL A 207 -24.84 -0.76 -26.50
CA VAL A 207 -26.17 -0.17 -26.36
C VAL A 207 -26.75 -0.11 -27.77
N GLU A 208 -27.65 -1.02 -28.11
CA GLU A 208 -28.50 -0.84 -29.28
C GLU A 208 -29.44 0.33 -29.02
N LEU A 209 -29.39 1.35 -29.88
CA LEU A 209 -30.31 2.50 -29.92
C LEU A 209 -31.63 2.12 -30.60
#